data_AF-A0AAW7FFI8-F1
#
_entry.id   AF-A0AAW7FFI8-F1
#
_cell.length_a   1.000
_cell.length_b   1.000
_cell.length_c   1.000
_cell.angle_alpha   90.00
_cell.angle_beta   90.00
_cell.angle_gamma   90.00
#
_symmetry.space_group_name_H-M   'P 1'
#
loop_
_entity.id
_entity.type
_entity.pdbx_description
1 polymer ?
#
loop_
_entity_poly.entity_id
_entity_poly.type
_entity_poly.pdbx_seq_one_letter_code
_entity_poly.pdbx_strand_id
1 'polypeptide(L)'
;MHSDASVLPLVEDNDRPTELLDKILESDEAHPPVNPYHMLIGRIIAVDDTGTSVAFSNTTSKALSVCPLERKDIGRLCAIQFIQGDLSKPLIMGLIHTQTSAGPGEIPKTSEVSVRRNGKQVVIQADDELVLQCGESCIVMTAEGTVYIRALYIDSHALATQRLRGGSVQVN
;
A
#
# COMPACT_ATOMS: atom_id res chain seq x y z
N MET A 1 87.67 9.68 32.93
CA MET A 1 87.14 9.00 34.13
C MET A 1 85.65 9.24 34.18
N HIS A 2 84.88 8.15 34.22
CA HIS A 2 83.43 8.02 34.47
C HIS A 2 82.51 8.71 33.44
N SER A 3 81.94 7.99 32.46
CA SER A 3 80.91 6.94 32.56
C SER A 3 79.61 7.48 33.15
N ASP A 4 78.61 7.75 32.32
CA ASP A 4 77.43 6.87 32.30
C ASP A 4 76.66 7.00 30.98
N ALA A 5 76.27 5.86 30.45
CA ALA A 5 75.47 5.70 29.25
C ALA A 5 74.03 5.45 29.68
N SER A 6 73.08 6.15 29.09
CA SER A 6 71.66 5.77 29.22
C SER A 6 70.98 5.97 27.87
N VAL A 7 70.42 4.87 27.38
CA VAL A 7 69.93 4.63 26.03
C VAL A 7 68.40 4.46 26.12
N LEU A 8 67.68 5.19 25.26
CA LEU A 8 66.32 4.96 24.70
C LEU A 8 65.07 5.09 25.62
N PRO A 9 63.84 5.28 25.06
CA PRO A 9 63.47 5.40 23.64
C PRO A 9 62.65 6.65 23.26
N LEU A 10 62.69 6.96 21.95
CA LEU A 10 61.65 7.70 21.24
C LEU A 10 60.37 6.86 21.28
N VAL A 11 59.33 7.31 21.98
CA VAL A 11 57.97 6.78 21.83
C VAL A 11 57.32 7.61 20.72
N GLU A 12 57.31 7.03 19.53
CA GLU A 12 56.38 7.40 18.46
C GLU A 12 54.96 7.06 18.93
N ASP A 13 54.26 8.04 19.50
CA ASP A 13 52.81 7.93 19.71
C ASP A 13 52.12 8.54 18.49
N ASN A 14 52.14 7.79 17.39
CA ASN A 14 51.37 8.10 16.19
C ASN A 14 50.35 7.00 15.92
N ASP A 15 49.72 6.50 16.99
CA ASP A 15 48.67 5.49 16.91
C ASP A 15 47.30 6.16 16.72
N ARG A 16 47.01 6.39 15.43
CA ARG A 16 45.70 6.28 14.77
C ARG A 16 44.47 6.84 15.52
N PRO A 17 44.09 8.09 15.23
CA PRO A 17 42.71 8.56 15.45
C PRO A 17 41.68 7.75 14.64
N THR A 18 42.13 6.98 13.65
CA THR A 18 41.29 6.25 12.70
C THR A 18 40.68 4.98 13.29
N GLU A 19 41.34 4.25 14.20
CA GLU A 19 40.77 3.01 14.75
C GLU A 19 39.58 3.26 15.68
N LEU A 20 39.52 4.47 16.27
CA LEU A 20 38.38 4.91 17.07
C LEU A 20 37.21 5.34 16.18
N LEU A 21 37.47 5.97 15.03
CA LEU A 21 36.44 6.23 14.03
C LEU A 21 35.93 4.94 13.39
N ASP A 22 36.81 4.00 13.06
CA ASP A 22 36.44 2.70 12.47
C ASP A 22 35.63 1.86 13.46
N LYS A 23 35.96 1.88 14.77
CA LYS A 23 35.13 1.25 15.81
C LYS A 23 33.79 1.94 16.02
N ILE A 24 33.70 3.26 15.84
CA ILE A 24 32.43 4.00 15.94
C ILE A 24 31.56 3.75 14.70
N LEU A 25 32.16 3.69 13.51
CA LEU A 25 31.50 3.36 12.24
C LEU A 25 31.03 1.89 12.19
N GLU A 26 31.81 0.95 12.75
CA GLU A 26 31.38 -0.45 12.92
C GLU A 26 30.27 -0.60 13.98
N SER A 27 30.15 0.36 14.91
CA SER A 27 29.08 0.36 15.93
C SER A 27 27.78 1.06 15.49
N ASP A 28 27.71 1.59 14.26
CA ASP A 28 26.60 2.43 13.77
C ASP A 28 25.59 1.70 12.86
N GLU A 29 25.28 0.43 13.16
CA GLU A 29 24.02 -0.22 12.69
C GLU A 29 23.06 -0.58 13.83
N ALA A 30 23.21 0.04 15.00
CA ALA A 30 22.23 -0.07 16.07
C ALA A 30 21.02 0.82 15.76
N HIS A 31 20.13 0.35 14.87
CA HIS A 31 18.77 0.86 14.81
C HIS A 31 18.19 0.84 16.24
N PRO A 32 17.51 1.92 16.69
CA PRO A 32 16.96 1.96 18.04
C PRO A 32 16.11 0.70 18.26
N PRO A 33 16.16 0.10 19.46
CA PRO A 33 15.44 -1.14 19.74
C PRO A 33 13.98 -0.97 19.32
N VAL A 34 13.54 -1.85 18.43
CA VAL A 34 12.21 -1.80 17.85
C VAL A 34 11.21 -2.03 18.98
N ASN A 35 10.52 -0.96 19.40
CA ASN A 35 9.45 -1.09 20.38
C ASN A 35 8.26 -1.75 19.68
N PRO A 36 7.84 -2.97 20.11
CA PRO A 36 6.77 -3.69 19.43
C PRO A 36 5.38 -3.05 19.63
N TYR A 37 5.26 -2.06 20.52
CA TYR A 37 4.05 -1.25 20.68
C TYR A 37 4.01 -0.05 19.72
N HIS A 38 5.11 0.26 19.03
CA HIS A 38 5.11 1.26 17.97
C HIS A 38 4.66 0.62 16.65
N MET A 39 3.97 1.41 15.83
CA MET A 39 3.66 1.02 14.46
C MET A 39 4.94 1.10 13.62
N LEU A 40 5.20 0.05 12.83
CA LEU A 40 6.33 0.03 11.90
C LEU A 40 5.84 0.12 10.46
N ILE A 41 6.73 0.60 9.60
CA ILE A 41 6.56 0.52 8.16
C ILE A 41 7.36 -0.69 7.69
N GLY A 42 6.74 -1.53 6.87
CA GLY A 42 7.44 -2.58 6.15
C GLY A 42 6.99 -2.68 4.72
N ARG A 43 7.47 -3.73 4.04
CA ARG A 43 7.21 -3.99 2.64
C ARG A 43 6.67 -5.40 2.45
N ILE A 44 5.62 -5.53 1.66
CA ILE A 44 5.09 -6.84 1.27
C ILE A 44 6.09 -7.48 0.33
N ILE A 45 6.52 -8.70 0.63
CA ILE A 45 7.49 -9.43 -0.20
C ILE A 45 6.89 -10.66 -0.88
N ALA A 46 5.81 -11.22 -0.32
CA ALA A 46 5.11 -12.37 -0.89
C ALA A 46 3.65 -12.39 -0.46
N VAL A 47 2.78 -12.78 -1.40
CA VAL A 47 1.36 -13.10 -1.19
C VAL A 47 1.07 -14.35 -2.01
N ASP A 48 0.96 -15.49 -1.33
CA ASP A 48 0.73 -16.79 -1.95
C ASP A 48 -0.20 -17.67 -1.10
N ASP A 49 -0.45 -18.91 -1.54
CA ASP A 49 -1.35 -19.85 -0.87
C ASP A 49 -0.86 -20.26 0.54
N THR A 50 0.42 -20.01 0.86
CA THR A 50 1.02 -20.27 2.16
C THR A 50 0.95 -19.07 3.11
N GLY A 51 0.39 -17.95 2.65
CA GLY A 51 0.15 -16.72 3.42
C GLY A 51 0.87 -15.49 2.85
N THR A 52 0.92 -14.45 3.67
CA THR A 52 1.63 -13.20 3.34
C THR A 52 2.93 -13.12 4.13
N SER A 53 4.00 -12.68 3.49
CA SER A 53 5.27 -12.36 4.16
C SER A 53 5.62 -10.89 4.00
N VAL A 54 6.20 -10.32 5.05
CA VAL A 54 6.53 -8.90 5.14
C VAL A 54 7.94 -8.71 5.66
N ALA A 55 8.66 -7.75 5.05
CA ALA A 55 9.97 -7.32 5.48
C ALA A 55 9.88 -6.02 6.30
N PHE A 56 10.49 -5.98 7.47
CA PHE A 56 10.56 -4.81 8.37
C PHE A 56 11.81 -4.93 9.25
N SER A 57 12.41 -3.80 9.64
CA SER A 57 13.57 -3.77 10.55
C SER A 57 14.66 -4.80 10.18
N ASN A 58 14.99 -4.90 8.89
CA ASN A 58 15.96 -5.83 8.32
C ASN A 58 15.67 -7.33 8.56
N THR A 59 14.44 -7.67 8.96
CA THR A 59 13.93 -9.03 9.13
C THR A 59 12.77 -9.27 8.17
N THR A 60 12.54 -10.55 7.86
CA THR A 60 11.38 -11.02 7.12
C THR A 60 10.62 -12.01 7.98
N SER A 61 9.29 -11.85 8.08
CA SER A 61 8.43 -12.82 8.76
C SER A 61 7.09 -12.99 8.06
N LYS A 62 6.44 -14.14 8.30
CA LYS A 62 5.04 -14.35 7.91
C LYS A 62 4.16 -13.43 8.74
N ALA A 63 3.17 -12.82 8.09
CA ALA A 63 2.25 -11.88 8.71
C ALA A 63 0.80 -12.31 8.51
N LEU A 64 0.00 -12.00 9.53
CA LEU A 64 -1.45 -11.91 9.35
C LEU A 64 -1.81 -10.55 8.76
N SER A 65 -2.98 -10.44 8.15
CA SER A 65 -3.46 -9.19 7.58
C SER A 65 -4.90 -8.91 7.97
N VAL A 66 -5.19 -7.65 8.31
CA VAL A 66 -6.55 -7.15 8.56
C VAL A 66 -7.24 -6.77 7.23
N CYS A 67 -6.47 -6.39 6.21
CA CYS A 67 -6.98 -6.06 4.87
C CYS A 67 -6.74 -7.19 3.87
N PRO A 68 -7.59 -7.34 2.84
CA PRO A 68 -7.28 -8.23 1.73
C PRO A 68 -6.00 -7.76 1.03
N LEU A 69 -5.14 -8.73 0.70
CA LEU A 69 -3.90 -8.50 -0.03
C LEU A 69 -3.86 -9.41 -1.24
N GLU A 70 -3.40 -8.89 -2.36
CA GLU A 70 -3.28 -9.61 -3.62
C GLU A 70 -1.83 -9.64 -4.09
N ARG A 71 -1.52 -10.49 -5.08
CA ARG A 71 -0.16 -10.55 -5.68
C ARG A 71 0.31 -9.20 -6.23
N LYS A 72 -0.62 -8.34 -6.68
CA LYS A 72 -0.32 -6.97 -7.15
C LYS A 72 0.23 -6.05 -6.06
N ASP A 73 0.03 -6.41 -4.79
CA ASP A 73 0.50 -5.61 -3.65
C ASP A 73 1.94 -5.94 -3.23
N ILE A 74 2.57 -6.96 -3.82
CA ILE A 74 3.98 -7.28 -3.59
C ILE A 74 4.84 -6.07 -3.97
N GLY A 75 5.77 -5.72 -3.09
CA GLY A 75 6.62 -4.55 -3.20
C GLY A 75 6.01 -3.27 -2.63
N ARG A 76 4.71 -3.22 -2.29
CA ARG A 76 4.09 -2.03 -1.68
C ARG A 76 4.46 -1.90 -0.19
N LEU A 77 4.46 -0.66 0.29
CA LEU A 77 4.65 -0.35 1.71
C LEU A 77 3.37 -0.63 2.50
N CYS A 78 3.52 -1.11 3.72
CA CYS A 78 2.41 -1.38 4.63
C CYS A 78 2.73 -0.93 6.05
N ALA A 79 1.67 -0.67 6.82
CA ALA A 79 1.73 -0.42 8.25
C ALA A 79 1.59 -1.74 9.02
N ILE A 80 2.50 -1.97 9.96
CA ILE A 80 2.65 -3.21 10.72
C ILE A 80 2.51 -2.92 12.21
N GLN A 81 1.72 -3.75 12.89
CA GLN A 81 1.70 -3.86 14.35
C GLN A 81 2.05 -5.30 14.75
N PHE A 82 2.30 -5.54 16.03
CA PHE A 82 2.64 -6.87 16.56
C PHE A 82 1.57 -7.38 17.51
N ILE A 83 1.15 -8.62 17.32
CA ILE A 83 0.12 -9.24 18.16
C ILE A 83 0.70 -9.39 19.58
N GLN A 84 0.08 -8.72 20.55
CA GLN A 84 0.52 -8.71 21.95
C GLN A 84 1.98 -8.23 22.14
N GLY A 85 2.50 -7.43 21.22
CA GLY A 85 3.87 -6.94 21.27
C GLY A 85 4.95 -7.98 20.92
N ASP A 86 4.57 -9.10 20.29
CA ASP A 86 5.50 -10.15 19.85
C ASP A 86 6.06 -9.85 18.44
N LEU A 87 7.35 -9.46 18.37
CA LEU A 87 8.02 -9.13 17.09
C LEU A 87 8.03 -10.28 16.07
N SER A 88 7.83 -11.53 16.50
CA SER A 88 7.73 -12.68 15.61
C SER A 88 6.37 -12.80 14.92
N LYS A 89 5.35 -12.06 15.39
CA LYS A 89 3.95 -12.13 14.94
C LYS A 89 3.47 -10.78 14.40
N PRO A 90 3.96 -10.35 13.23
CA PRO A 90 3.49 -9.14 12.58
C PRO A 90 2.04 -9.28 12.09
N LEU A 91 1.29 -8.19 12.22
CA LEU A 91 -0.07 -7.98 11.74
C LEU A 91 -0.07 -6.76 10.81
N ILE A 92 -0.41 -6.97 9.56
CA ILE A 92 -0.57 -5.92 8.57
C ILE A 92 -1.90 -5.21 8.82
N MET A 93 -1.82 -3.93 9.14
CA MET A 93 -2.99 -3.08 9.43
C MET A 93 -3.56 -2.46 8.15
N GLY A 94 -2.72 -2.21 7.14
CA GLY A 94 -3.13 -1.63 5.86
C GLY A 94 -1.95 -1.27 4.95
N LEU A 95 -2.27 -0.99 3.69
CA LEU A 95 -1.30 -0.50 2.69
C LEU A 95 -1.09 1.01 2.83
N ILE A 96 0.16 1.44 2.79
CA ILE A 96 0.51 2.86 2.77
C ILE A 96 0.38 3.36 1.34
N HIS A 97 -0.48 4.36 1.15
CA HIS A 97 -0.66 5.02 -0.13
C HIS A 97 0.25 6.24 -0.16
N THR A 98 1.39 6.12 -0.82
CA THR A 98 2.15 7.31 -1.20
C THR A 98 1.38 7.97 -2.32
N GLN A 99 0.96 9.22 -2.13
CA GLN A 99 0.54 10.06 -3.25
C GLN A 99 1.80 10.34 -4.08
N THR A 100 2.19 9.37 -4.92
CA THR A 100 3.13 9.67 -5.99
C THR A 100 2.33 10.58 -6.91
N SER A 101 2.61 11.87 -6.84
CA SER A 101 2.28 12.78 -7.93
C SER A 101 2.88 12.14 -9.17
N ALA A 102 2.05 11.46 -9.95
CA ALA A 102 2.41 11.11 -11.30
C ALA A 102 2.93 12.41 -11.94
N GLY A 103 4.11 12.36 -12.55
CA GLY A 103 4.48 13.39 -13.49
C GLY A 103 3.34 13.58 -14.51
N PRO A 104 3.23 14.75 -15.15
CA PRO A 104 2.16 15.01 -16.10
C PRO A 104 2.22 13.97 -17.24
N GLY A 105 1.44 12.89 -17.16
CA GLY A 105 1.41 11.87 -18.21
C GLY A 105 1.02 10.44 -17.83
N GLU A 106 1.13 10.00 -16.56
CA GLU A 106 0.81 8.59 -16.22
C GLU A 106 -0.16 8.47 -15.06
N ILE A 107 -1.45 8.48 -15.40
CA ILE A 107 -2.51 8.00 -14.51
C ILE A 107 -2.41 6.47 -14.50
N PRO A 108 -2.30 5.81 -13.33
CA PRO A 108 -2.30 4.35 -13.28
C PRO A 108 -3.60 3.84 -13.90
N LYS A 109 -3.51 3.00 -14.94
CA LYS A 109 -4.64 2.29 -15.57
C LYS A 109 -5.20 1.18 -14.66
N THR A 110 -5.57 1.56 -13.45
CA THR A 110 -6.65 0.85 -12.75
C THR A 110 -7.92 1.46 -13.34
N SER A 111 -8.91 0.69 -13.78
CA SER A 111 -10.20 1.25 -14.20
C SER A 111 -10.75 2.08 -13.04
N GLU A 112 -10.51 3.40 -13.08
CA GLU A 112 -10.74 4.31 -11.97
C GLU A 112 -12.24 4.56 -11.91
N VAL A 113 -12.94 3.76 -11.11
CA VAL A 113 -14.29 4.15 -10.67
C VAL A 113 -14.11 5.37 -9.79
N SER A 114 -14.28 6.56 -10.36
CA SER A 114 -14.21 7.80 -9.59
C SER A 114 -15.59 8.07 -9.00
N VAL A 115 -15.66 8.14 -7.66
CA VAL A 115 -16.87 8.53 -6.93
C VAL A 115 -16.66 9.94 -6.40
N ARG A 116 -17.27 10.93 -7.05
CA ARG A 116 -17.19 12.33 -6.62
C ARG A 116 -18.47 12.72 -5.90
N ARG A 117 -18.35 13.16 -4.65
CA ARG A 117 -19.46 13.76 -3.90
C ARG A 117 -19.39 15.28 -4.01
N ASN A 118 -20.25 15.86 -4.84
CA ASN A 118 -20.40 17.31 -4.94
C ASN A 118 -21.56 17.78 -4.06
N GLY A 119 -21.30 17.95 -2.76
CA GLY A 119 -22.30 18.33 -1.77
C GLY A 119 -23.44 17.30 -1.65
N LYS A 120 -24.56 17.56 -2.35
CA LYS A 120 -25.75 16.69 -2.39
C LYS A 120 -25.73 15.67 -3.54
N GLN A 121 -24.83 15.78 -4.50
CA GLN A 121 -24.76 14.88 -5.65
C GLN A 121 -23.61 13.87 -5.50
N VAL A 122 -23.86 12.62 -5.90
CA VAL A 122 -22.82 11.60 -6.07
C VAL A 122 -22.72 11.29 -7.56
N VAL A 123 -21.52 11.34 -8.11
CA VAL A 123 -21.21 10.99 -9.50
C VAL A 123 -20.29 9.77 -9.49
N ILE A 124 -20.70 8.71 -10.18
CA ILE A 124 -19.92 7.49 -10.40
C ILE A 124 -19.60 7.45 -11.90
N GLN A 125 -18.32 7.39 -12.25
CA GLN A 125 -17.86 7.41 -13.63
C GLN A 125 -16.91 6.24 -13.90
N ALA A 126 -17.00 5.69 -15.12
CA ALA A 126 -16.09 4.72 -15.70
C ALA A 126 -15.80 5.13 -17.15
N ASP A 127 -14.65 4.76 -17.69
CA ASP A 127 -14.23 5.16 -19.05
C ASP A 127 -14.87 4.30 -20.15
N ASP A 128 -15.03 3.00 -19.91
CA ASP A 128 -15.55 2.05 -20.91
C ASP A 128 -16.95 1.53 -20.58
N GLU A 129 -17.14 0.99 -19.36
CA GLU A 129 -18.39 0.35 -18.95
C GLU A 129 -18.64 0.52 -17.43
N LEU A 130 -19.88 0.81 -17.06
CA LEU A 130 -20.35 0.84 -15.67
C LEU A 130 -21.44 -0.21 -15.46
N VAL A 131 -21.17 -1.16 -14.56
CA VAL A 131 -22.06 -2.29 -14.25
C VAL A 131 -22.53 -2.23 -12.80
N LEU A 132 -23.85 -2.17 -12.59
CA LEU A 132 -24.50 -2.38 -11.30
C LEU A 132 -25.14 -3.77 -11.29
N GLN A 133 -24.52 -4.74 -10.62
CA GLN A 133 -24.92 -6.16 -10.64
C GLN A 133 -25.37 -6.64 -9.25
N CYS A 134 -26.47 -7.38 -9.20
CA CYS A 134 -26.89 -8.16 -8.04
C CYS A 134 -27.49 -9.50 -8.50
N GLY A 135 -26.80 -10.62 -8.23
CA GLY A 135 -27.22 -11.93 -8.75
C GLY A 135 -27.21 -11.95 -10.28
N GLU A 136 -28.33 -12.26 -10.90
CA GLU A 136 -28.50 -12.26 -12.37
C GLU A 136 -28.95 -10.89 -12.94
N SER A 137 -29.44 -10.00 -12.08
CA SER A 137 -29.96 -8.69 -12.46
C SER A 137 -28.85 -7.65 -12.60
N CYS A 138 -28.91 -6.86 -13.68
CA CYS A 138 -27.89 -5.87 -13.99
C CYS A 138 -28.43 -4.59 -14.61
N ILE A 139 -27.74 -3.47 -14.35
CA ILE A 139 -27.81 -2.25 -15.14
C ILE A 139 -26.41 -1.98 -15.69
N VAL A 140 -26.28 -1.90 -17.01
CA VAL A 140 -25.01 -1.68 -17.71
C VAL A 140 -25.10 -0.38 -18.50
N MET A 141 -24.12 0.50 -18.32
CA MET A 141 -23.95 1.73 -19.11
C MET A 141 -22.62 1.65 -19.86
N THR A 142 -22.63 1.90 -21.16
CA THR A 142 -21.42 1.81 -22.00
C THR A 142 -20.94 3.18 -22.49
N ALA A 143 -19.66 3.28 -22.87
CA ALA A 143 -19.06 4.50 -23.39
C ALA A 143 -19.76 5.05 -24.66
N GLU A 144 -20.34 4.18 -25.50
CA GLU A 144 -21.15 4.62 -26.65
C GLU A 144 -22.52 5.21 -26.26
N GLY A 145 -22.88 5.22 -24.98
CA GLY A 145 -24.09 5.84 -24.45
C GLY A 145 -25.30 4.91 -24.36
N THR A 146 -25.10 3.60 -24.45
CA THR A 146 -26.20 2.63 -24.30
C THR A 146 -26.43 2.29 -22.84
N VAL A 147 -27.70 2.11 -22.46
CA VAL A 147 -28.09 1.63 -21.12
C VAL A 147 -28.91 0.35 -21.26
N TYR A 148 -28.40 -0.74 -20.72
CA TYR A 148 -29.08 -2.04 -20.67
C TYR A 148 -29.59 -2.33 -19.25
N ILE A 149 -30.85 -2.72 -19.13
CA ILE A 149 -31.45 -3.18 -17.87
C ILE A 149 -31.91 -4.62 -18.08
N ARG A 150 -31.33 -5.55 -17.33
CA ARG A 150 -31.70 -6.97 -17.33
C ARG A 150 -32.16 -7.38 -15.94
N ALA A 151 -33.36 -7.95 -15.85
CA ALA A 151 -33.92 -8.49 -14.63
C ALA A 151 -35.05 -9.47 -14.96
N LEU A 152 -35.43 -10.34 -14.01
CA LEU A 152 -36.62 -11.18 -14.12
C LEU A 152 -37.92 -10.34 -14.13
N TYR A 153 -37.95 -9.28 -13.31
CA TYR A 153 -39.03 -8.30 -13.26
C TYR A 153 -38.44 -6.89 -13.11
N ILE A 154 -39.05 -5.90 -13.78
CA ILE A 154 -38.77 -4.47 -13.56
C ILE A 154 -40.06 -3.83 -13.05
N ASP A 155 -40.07 -3.44 -11.78
CA ASP A 155 -41.15 -2.63 -11.22
C ASP A 155 -40.77 -1.15 -11.35
N SER A 156 -41.47 -0.46 -12.26
CA SER A 156 -41.23 0.96 -12.56
C SER A 156 -42.45 1.76 -12.13
N HIS A 157 -42.32 2.51 -11.04
CA HIS A 157 -43.39 3.31 -10.47
C HIS A 157 -42.99 4.80 -10.40
N ALA A 158 -43.87 5.68 -10.88
CA ALA A 158 -43.73 7.13 -10.77
C ALA A 158 -44.96 7.71 -10.04
N LEU A 159 -44.75 8.61 -9.07
CA LEU A 159 -45.83 9.31 -8.36
C LEU A 159 -46.59 10.31 -9.25
N ALA A 160 -45.98 10.71 -10.37
CA ALA A 160 -46.56 11.59 -11.36
C ALA A 160 -46.42 10.95 -12.74
N THR A 161 -45.85 11.65 -13.71
CA THR A 161 -45.71 11.13 -15.08
C THR A 161 -44.39 10.39 -15.26
N GLN A 162 -44.46 9.14 -15.72
CA GLN A 162 -43.33 8.47 -16.34
C GLN A 162 -43.26 8.85 -17.83
N ARG A 163 -42.15 9.49 -18.24
CA ARG A 163 -41.97 9.96 -19.61
C ARG A 163 -40.93 9.13 -20.33
N LEU A 164 -41.32 8.49 -21.43
CA LEU A 164 -40.42 7.86 -22.38
C LEU A 164 -40.32 8.76 -23.61
N ARG A 165 -39.11 9.03 -24.09
CA ARG A 165 -38.86 9.83 -25.30
C ARG A 165 -37.88 9.07 -26.18
N GLY A 166 -38.19 8.96 -27.48
CA GLY A 166 -37.34 8.33 -28.47
C GLY A 166 -37.98 8.42 -29.85
N GLY A 167 -37.18 8.26 -30.90
CA GLY A 167 -37.71 8.18 -32.28
C GLY A 167 -38.61 6.95 -32.51
N SER A 168 -38.47 5.93 -31.66
CA SER A 168 -39.36 4.78 -31.56
C SER A 168 -39.40 4.30 -30.11
N VAL A 169 -40.57 3.85 -29.66
CA VAL A 169 -40.74 3.14 -28.38
C VAL A 169 -41.51 1.88 -28.70
N GLN A 170 -40.88 0.73 -28.44
CA GLN A 170 -41.49 -0.58 -28.63
C GLN A 170 -41.84 -1.16 -27.27
N VAL A 171 -43.12 -1.49 -27.09
CA VAL A 171 -43.63 -2.17 -25.89
C VAL A 171 -44.31 -3.43 -26.40
N ASN A 172 -43.93 -4.58 -25.83
CA ASN A 172 -44.46 -5.90 -26.15
C ASN A 172 -44.97 -6.55 -24.87
#